data_AF-A0A0D0ECZ9-F1
#
_entry.id   AF-A0A0D0ECZ9-F1
#
_cell.length_a   1.000
_cell.length_b   1.000
_cell.length_c   1.000
_cell.angle_alpha   90.00
_cell.angle_beta   90.00
_cell.angle_gamma   90.00
#
_symmetry.space_group_name_H-M   'P 1'
#
loop_
_entity.id
_entity.type
_entity.pdbx_description
1 polymer ?
#
loop_
_entity_poly.entity_id
_entity_poly.type
_entity_poly.pdbx_seq_one_letter_code
_entity_poly.pdbx_strand_id
1 'polypeptide(L)'
;MPQRTKIRKDEWERRLHEVQVTKGDLNRLIMDYLVIEGYKSAAQEFSDEAGIVPPVDFESIESRMVIREALQRGDVEEAITRVNDLNPEILDTNPSLYFHLQQQKLIEYIRQGRIAEALQFAQDELAPRGEESPEFLAELERTMALLAFDSSLSAPSAITDLLSPAQRMKTAGEVNAAILESFSQGKEVKLVQLLRLLCWGESMLSERADFPKVDVHGGVSSDDGTGEVTPMHE
;
A
#
# COMPACT_ATOMS: atom_id res chain seq x y z
N MET A 1 -0.88 29.94 -31.53
CA MET A 1 -1.04 29.03 -30.38
C MET A 1 -2.12 29.62 -29.49
N PRO A 2 -3.09 28.84 -28.97
CA PRO A 2 -4.11 29.39 -28.08
C PRO A 2 -3.44 29.95 -26.82
N GLN A 3 -3.83 31.16 -26.42
CA GLN A 3 -3.31 31.79 -25.21
C GLN A 3 -3.78 30.99 -23.99
N ARG A 4 -2.85 30.53 -23.14
CA ARG A 4 -3.18 29.92 -21.85
C ARG A 4 -3.83 30.96 -20.95
N THR A 5 -4.95 30.59 -20.33
CA THR A 5 -5.63 31.49 -19.39
C THR A 5 -4.83 31.57 -18.10
N LYS A 6 -4.45 32.76 -17.65
CA LYS A 6 -3.69 32.93 -16.40
C LYS A 6 -4.65 33.17 -15.24
N ILE A 7 -4.78 32.20 -14.34
CA ILE A 7 -5.62 32.31 -13.15
C ILE A 7 -4.76 32.87 -12.02
N ARG A 8 -5.20 33.99 -11.42
CA ARG A 8 -4.46 34.63 -10.30
C ARG A 8 -4.73 33.88 -8.99
N LYS A 9 -3.76 33.91 -8.08
CA LYS A 9 -3.83 33.25 -6.77
C LYS A 9 -5.08 33.66 -5.97
N ASP A 10 -5.39 34.96 -5.93
CA ASP A 10 -6.55 35.48 -5.19
C ASP A 10 -7.89 34.96 -5.76
N GLU A 11 -7.99 34.85 -7.08
CA GLU A 11 -9.18 34.30 -7.74
C GLU A 11 -9.33 32.80 -7.48
N TRP A 12 -8.21 32.07 -7.49
CA TRP A 12 -8.14 30.66 -7.16
C TRP A 12 -8.57 30.39 -5.71
N GLU A 13 -8.01 31.13 -4.76
CA GLU A 13 -8.36 31.02 -3.35
C GLU A 13 -9.84 31.36 -3.12
N ARG A 14 -10.36 32.43 -3.74
CA ARG A 14 -11.79 32.78 -3.64
C ARG A 14 -12.69 31.64 -4.11
N ARG A 15 -12.37 31.02 -5.25
CA ARG A 15 -13.11 29.86 -5.78
C ARG A 15 -13.00 28.64 -4.87
N LEU A 16 -11.84 28.42 -4.25
CA LEU A 16 -11.64 27.33 -3.30
C LEU A 16 -12.52 27.51 -2.05
N HIS A 17 -12.64 28.74 -1.54
CA HIS A 17 -13.50 29.06 -0.39
C HIS A 17 -15.00 28.93 -0.71
N GLU A 18 -15.41 29.02 -1.98
CA GLU A 18 -16.80 28.78 -2.40
C GLU A 18 -17.18 27.29 -2.27
N VAL A 19 -16.20 26.38 -2.30
CA VAL A 19 -16.42 24.94 -2.14
C VAL A 19 -16.69 24.63 -0.66
N GLN A 20 -17.91 24.22 -0.36
CA GLN A 20 -18.31 23.83 0.99
C GLN A 20 -17.90 22.37 1.27
N VAL A 21 -16.83 22.18 2.04
CA VAL A 21 -16.46 20.88 2.60
C VAL A 21 -16.67 20.93 4.11
N THR A 22 -17.49 20.02 4.65
CA THR A 22 -17.75 20.02 6.09
C THR A 22 -16.62 19.32 6.84
N LYS A 23 -16.41 19.71 8.11
CA LYS A 23 -15.50 18.99 9.02
C LYS A 23 -15.88 17.50 9.13
N GLY A 24 -17.18 17.19 9.06
CA GLY A 24 -17.67 15.81 9.09
C GLY A 24 -17.21 14.97 7.88
N ASP A 25 -17.16 15.57 6.70
CA ASP A 25 -16.69 14.88 5.49
C ASP A 25 -15.19 14.61 5.56
N LEU A 26 -14.40 15.57 6.04
CA LEU A 26 -12.97 15.39 6.29
C LEU A 26 -12.73 14.30 7.34
N ASN A 27 -13.46 14.32 8.45
CA ASN A 27 -13.33 13.31 9.48
C ASN A 27 -13.65 11.90 8.96
N ARG A 28 -14.68 11.75 8.11
CA ARG A 28 -14.98 10.47 7.47
C ARG A 28 -13.86 10.00 6.54
N LEU A 29 -13.25 10.91 5.77
CA LEU A 29 -12.13 10.57 4.88
C LEU A 29 -10.87 10.14 5.67
N ILE A 30 -10.58 10.81 6.77
CA ILE A 30 -9.46 10.45 7.66
C ILE A 30 -9.73 9.09 8.29
N MET A 31 -10.94 8.86 8.81
CA MET A 31 -11.31 7.57 9.40
C MET A 31 -11.25 6.43 8.38
N ASP A 32 -11.75 6.65 7.15
CA ASP A 32 -11.64 5.70 6.03
C ASP A 32 -10.18 5.31 5.77
N TYR A 33 -9.27 6.29 5.75
CA TYR A 33 -7.83 6.05 5.63
C TYR A 33 -7.26 5.25 6.79
N LEU A 34 -7.51 5.65 8.04
CA LEU A 34 -6.99 4.97 9.23
C LEU A 34 -7.49 3.52 9.33
N VAL A 35 -8.74 3.26 8.95
CA VAL A 35 -9.32 1.92 8.92
C VAL A 35 -8.68 1.08 7.82
N ILE A 36 -8.63 1.56 6.58
CA ILE A 36 -8.14 0.77 5.44
C ILE A 36 -6.64 0.48 5.57
N GLU A 37 -5.84 1.46 5.99
CA GLU A 37 -4.41 1.31 6.25
C GLU A 37 -4.10 0.57 7.56
N GLY A 38 -5.11 0.24 8.37
CA GLY A 38 -4.92 -0.56 9.57
C GLY A 38 -4.14 0.19 10.66
N TYR A 39 -4.46 1.45 10.92
CA TYR A 39 -3.89 2.23 12.02
C TYR A 39 -4.85 2.22 13.21
N LYS A 40 -4.96 1.09 13.93
CA LYS A 40 -5.94 0.89 15.02
C LYS A 40 -5.91 1.99 16.08
N SER A 41 -4.75 2.22 16.70
CA SER A 41 -4.65 3.19 17.80
C SER A 41 -5.04 4.60 17.35
N ALA A 42 -4.57 5.01 16.17
CA ALA A 42 -4.95 6.29 15.60
C ALA A 42 -6.45 6.37 15.28
N ALA A 43 -7.04 5.30 14.72
CA ALA A 43 -8.48 5.25 14.46
C ALA A 43 -9.30 5.35 15.75
N GLN A 44 -8.85 4.71 16.83
CA GLN A 44 -9.54 4.74 18.13
C GLN A 44 -9.49 6.13 18.77
N GLU A 45 -8.31 6.72 18.91
CA GLU A 45 -8.15 8.08 19.45
C GLU A 45 -8.91 9.10 18.60
N PHE A 46 -8.85 8.96 17.26
CA PHE A 46 -9.56 9.84 16.34
C PHE A 46 -11.09 9.67 16.44
N SER A 47 -11.59 8.46 16.66
CA SER A 47 -13.01 8.18 16.92
C SER A 47 -13.50 8.95 18.14
N ASP A 48 -12.75 8.87 19.24
CA ASP A 48 -13.11 9.46 20.53
C ASP A 48 -13.05 11.00 20.48
N GLU A 49 -12.02 11.57 19.84
CA GLU A 49 -11.87 13.03 19.72
C GLU A 49 -12.86 13.64 18.70
N ALA A 50 -13.07 12.97 17.56
CA ALA A 50 -13.94 13.48 16.50
C ALA A 50 -15.42 13.15 16.71
N GLY A 51 -15.75 12.28 17.67
CA GLY A 51 -17.12 11.83 17.95
C GLY A 51 -17.74 11.06 16.79
N ILE A 52 -16.93 10.33 16.02
CA ILE A 52 -17.39 9.59 14.84
C ILE A 52 -17.44 8.09 15.15
N VAL A 53 -18.50 7.43 14.68
CA VAL A 53 -18.59 5.97 14.80
C VAL A 53 -17.79 5.34 13.66
N PRO A 54 -16.80 4.50 13.94
CA PRO A 54 -16.06 3.82 12.89
C PRO A 54 -17.00 2.88 12.11
N PRO A 55 -16.78 2.72 10.80
CA PRO A 55 -17.62 1.86 9.96
C PRO A 55 -17.42 0.37 10.26
N VAL A 56 -16.38 0.01 11.02
CA VAL A 56 -15.95 -1.36 11.28
C VAL A 56 -15.55 -1.52 12.75
N ASP A 57 -15.56 -2.75 13.24
CA ASP A 57 -15.02 -3.07 14.55
C ASP A 57 -13.49 -2.92 14.56
N PHE A 58 -12.94 -2.34 15.62
CA PHE A 58 -11.49 -2.24 15.84
C PHE A 58 -10.81 -3.61 15.88
N GLU A 59 -11.51 -4.67 16.28
CA GLU A 59 -10.99 -6.05 16.24
C GLU A 59 -10.68 -6.51 14.80
N SER A 60 -11.50 -6.09 13.83
CA SER A 60 -11.26 -6.37 12.40
C SER A 60 -10.00 -5.66 11.88
N ILE A 61 -9.70 -4.48 12.43
CA ILE A 61 -8.50 -3.71 12.09
C ILE A 61 -7.27 -4.39 12.68
N GLU A 62 -7.35 -4.83 13.93
CA GLU A 62 -6.28 -5.57 14.61
C GLU A 62 -5.92 -6.86 13.89
N SER A 63 -6.94 -7.64 13.50
CA SER A 63 -6.74 -8.89 12.76
C SER A 63 -5.95 -8.65 11.46
N ARG A 64 -6.31 -7.62 10.69
CA ARG A 64 -5.60 -7.23 9.46
C ARG A 64 -4.18 -6.72 9.73
N MET A 65 -3.98 -5.96 10.81
CA MET A 65 -2.65 -5.50 11.22
C MET A 65 -1.72 -6.67 11.50
N VAL A 66 -2.17 -7.66 12.27
CA VAL A 66 -1.35 -8.82 12.64
C VAL A 66 -0.97 -9.66 11.42
N ILE A 67 -1.91 -9.86 10.48
CA ILE A 67 -1.64 -10.55 9.20
C ILE A 67 -0.58 -9.80 8.39
N ARG A 68 -0.68 -8.48 8.29
CA ARG A 68 0.30 -7.64 7.60
C ARG A 68 1.67 -7.70 8.25
N GLU A 69 1.74 -7.64 9.58
CA GLU A 69 2.99 -7.73 10.33
C GLU A 69 3.68 -9.09 10.14
N ALA A 70 2.91 -10.19 10.11
CA ALA A 70 3.44 -11.51 9.79
C ALA A 70 4.10 -11.53 8.40
N LEU A 71 3.41 -11.00 7.38
CA LEU A 71 3.96 -10.90 6.02
C LEU A 71 5.19 -9.99 5.93
N GLN A 72 5.21 -8.86 6.64
CA GLN A 72 6.38 -7.97 6.69
C GLN A 72 7.60 -8.63 7.32
N ARG A 73 7.41 -9.45 8.36
CA ARG A 73 8.47 -10.26 8.98
C ARG A 73 8.92 -11.42 8.09
N GLY A 74 8.14 -11.79 7.07
CA GLY A 74 8.38 -12.96 6.22
C GLY A 74 7.79 -14.26 6.78
N ASP A 75 6.92 -14.16 7.79
CA ASP A 75 6.17 -15.30 8.32
C ASP A 75 4.87 -15.51 7.53
N VAL A 76 5.04 -16.05 6.32
CA VAL A 76 3.93 -16.25 5.39
C VAL A 76 2.98 -17.36 5.86
N GLU A 77 3.49 -18.33 6.61
CA GLU A 77 2.69 -19.44 7.12
C GLU A 77 1.72 -18.95 8.20
N GLU A 78 2.20 -18.15 9.15
CA GLU A 78 1.34 -17.48 10.13
C GLU A 78 0.27 -16.63 9.43
N ALA A 79 0.65 -15.89 8.38
CA ALA A 79 -0.30 -15.07 7.63
C ALA A 79 -1.40 -15.90 6.96
N ILE A 80 -1.05 -17.02 6.30
CA ILE A 80 -2.03 -17.92 5.67
C ILE A 80 -2.99 -18.51 6.71
N THR A 81 -2.47 -18.99 7.84
CA THR A 81 -3.32 -19.53 8.92
C THR A 81 -4.31 -18.48 9.40
N ARG A 82 -3.84 -17.26 9.70
CA ARG A 82 -4.70 -16.18 10.18
C ARG A 82 -5.73 -15.72 9.15
N VAL A 83 -5.40 -15.70 7.87
CA VAL A 83 -6.38 -15.39 6.80
C VAL A 83 -7.47 -16.46 6.76
N ASN A 84 -7.11 -17.74 6.84
CA ASN A 84 -8.09 -18.83 6.88
C ASN A 84 -8.95 -18.83 8.15
N ASP A 85 -8.36 -18.52 9.30
CA ASP A 85 -9.08 -18.38 10.57
C ASP A 85 -10.09 -17.22 10.53
N LEU A 86 -9.74 -16.15 9.81
CA LEU A 86 -10.59 -14.97 9.63
C LEU A 86 -11.74 -15.26 8.67
N ASN A 87 -11.43 -15.81 7.50
CA ASN A 87 -12.41 -16.28 6.53
C ASN A 87 -11.74 -17.25 5.53
N PRO A 88 -12.05 -18.56 5.56
CA PRO A 88 -11.44 -19.54 4.66
C PRO A 88 -11.79 -19.31 3.19
N GLU A 89 -12.94 -18.67 2.90
CA GLU A 89 -13.37 -18.41 1.53
C GLU A 89 -12.45 -17.41 0.80
N ILE A 90 -11.66 -16.60 1.52
CA ILE A 90 -10.77 -15.59 0.92
C ILE A 90 -9.74 -16.25 -0.01
N LEU A 91 -9.14 -17.35 0.43
CA LEU A 91 -8.11 -18.04 -0.35
C LEU A 91 -8.74 -19.00 -1.37
N ASP A 92 -9.87 -19.62 -1.04
CA ASP A 92 -10.58 -20.53 -1.95
C ASP A 92 -11.15 -19.81 -3.18
N THR A 93 -11.63 -18.57 -3.01
CA THR A 93 -12.24 -17.77 -4.09
C THR A 93 -11.23 -16.93 -4.86
N ASN A 94 -9.97 -16.86 -4.42
CA ASN A 94 -8.92 -16.05 -5.04
C ASN A 94 -7.62 -16.86 -5.30
N PRO A 95 -7.60 -17.66 -6.38
CA PRO A 95 -6.43 -18.46 -6.74
C PRO A 95 -5.15 -17.65 -6.96
N SER A 96 -5.27 -16.41 -7.48
CA SER A 96 -4.14 -15.51 -7.68
C SER A 96 -3.52 -15.07 -6.36
N LEU A 97 -4.33 -14.70 -5.36
CA LEU A 97 -3.84 -14.35 -4.03
C LEU A 97 -3.14 -15.54 -3.37
N TYR A 98 -3.75 -16.72 -3.46
CA TYR A 98 -3.15 -17.94 -2.94
C TYR A 98 -1.79 -18.20 -3.59
N PHE A 99 -1.71 -18.10 -4.92
CA PHE A 99 -0.45 -18.24 -5.65
C PHE A 99 0.62 -17.24 -5.20
N HIS A 100 0.29 -15.94 -5.07
CA HIS A 100 1.25 -14.94 -4.61
C HIS A 100 1.72 -15.17 -3.16
N LEU A 101 0.86 -15.67 -2.28
CA LEU A 101 1.26 -16.09 -0.93
C LEU A 101 2.25 -17.26 -0.98
N GLN A 102 1.97 -18.31 -1.77
CA GLN A 102 2.89 -19.43 -1.92
C GLN A 102 4.21 -19.01 -2.60
N GLN A 103 4.16 -18.11 -3.58
CA GLN A 103 5.35 -17.52 -4.19
C GLN A 103 6.16 -16.74 -3.15
N GLN A 104 5.52 -15.93 -2.30
CA GLN A 104 6.22 -15.25 -1.21
C GLN A 104 6.87 -16.26 -0.25
N LYS A 105 6.20 -17.36 0.09
CA LYS A 105 6.78 -18.44 0.90
C LYS A 105 8.02 -19.05 0.25
N LEU A 106 7.98 -19.29 -1.06
CA LEU A 106 9.15 -19.73 -1.84
C LEU A 106 10.30 -18.73 -1.76
N ILE A 107 10.03 -17.44 -1.94
CA ILE A 107 11.03 -16.36 -1.82
C ILE A 107 11.67 -16.37 -0.43
N GLU A 108 10.90 -16.61 0.63
CA GLU A 108 11.44 -16.70 2.00
C GLU A 108 12.32 -17.95 2.20
N TYR A 109 11.99 -19.10 1.61
CA TYR A 109 12.89 -20.26 1.63
C TYR A 109 14.23 -19.97 0.93
N ILE A 110 14.19 -19.32 -0.23
CA ILE A 110 15.39 -18.92 -0.97
C ILE A 110 16.22 -17.95 -0.14
N ARG A 111 15.59 -16.95 0.49
CA ARG A 111 16.23 -15.96 1.36
C ARG A 111 16.91 -16.58 2.59
N GLN A 112 16.33 -17.65 3.13
CA GLN A 112 16.89 -18.40 4.26
C GLN A 112 17.99 -19.40 3.85
N GLY A 113 18.31 -19.51 2.56
CA GLY A 113 19.28 -20.50 2.04
C GLY A 113 18.77 -21.94 2.07
N ARG A 114 17.46 -22.16 2.26
CA ARG A 114 16.81 -23.48 2.32
C ARG A 114 16.48 -23.98 0.92
N ILE A 115 17.51 -24.12 0.08
CA ILE A 115 17.35 -24.35 -1.36
C ILE A 115 16.65 -25.67 -1.68
N ALA A 116 16.98 -26.76 -0.96
CA ALA A 116 16.34 -28.06 -1.18
C ALA A 116 14.83 -28.00 -0.90
N GLU A 117 14.43 -27.30 0.15
CA GLU A 117 13.04 -27.13 0.54
C GLU A 117 12.30 -26.20 -0.44
N ALA A 118 12.96 -25.12 -0.88
CA ALA A 118 12.46 -24.24 -1.93
C ALA A 118 12.15 -25.01 -3.23
N LEU A 119 13.07 -25.86 -3.68
CA LEU A 119 12.91 -26.66 -4.89
C LEU A 119 11.77 -27.68 -4.76
N GLN A 120 11.71 -28.39 -3.63
CA GLN A 120 10.63 -29.35 -3.38
C GLN A 120 9.27 -28.64 -3.34
N PHE A 121 9.19 -27.54 -2.61
CA PHE A 121 7.97 -26.74 -2.49
C PHE A 121 7.51 -26.18 -3.85
N ALA A 122 8.44 -25.67 -4.66
CA ALA A 122 8.11 -25.18 -5.99
C ALA A 122 7.54 -26.28 -6.89
N GLN A 123 8.06 -27.50 -6.81
CA GLN A 123 7.58 -28.66 -7.58
C GLN A 123 6.20 -29.14 -7.12
N ASP A 124 5.99 -29.24 -5.81
CA ASP A 124 4.76 -29.82 -5.26
C ASP A 124 3.58 -28.84 -5.33
N GLU A 125 3.82 -27.54 -5.04
CA GLU A 125 2.74 -26.56 -4.87
C GLU A 125 2.60 -25.59 -6.04
N LEU A 126 3.71 -25.09 -6.60
CA LEU A 126 3.65 -23.99 -7.57
C LEU A 126 3.66 -24.47 -9.03
N ALA A 127 4.39 -25.56 -9.34
CA ALA A 127 4.50 -26.07 -10.70
C ALA A 127 3.14 -26.49 -11.31
N PRO A 128 2.25 -27.24 -10.60
CA PRO A 128 0.94 -27.59 -11.16
C PRO A 128 0.11 -26.36 -11.54
N ARG A 129 0.20 -25.29 -10.73
CA ARG A 129 -0.52 -24.03 -10.97
C ARG A 129 0.08 -23.21 -12.11
N GLY A 130 1.40 -23.31 -12.31
CA GLY A 130 2.09 -22.73 -13.46
C GLY A 130 1.72 -23.42 -14.77
N GLU A 131 1.47 -24.73 -14.77
CA GLU A 131 1.01 -25.45 -15.96
C GLU A 131 -0.40 -25.01 -16.40
N GLU A 132 -1.25 -24.67 -15.45
CA GLU A 132 -2.63 -24.20 -15.70
C GLU A 132 -2.71 -22.73 -16.13
N SER A 133 -1.72 -21.91 -15.77
CA SER A 133 -1.72 -20.46 -16.02
C SER A 133 -0.35 -19.95 -16.52
N PRO A 134 -0.26 -19.47 -17.77
CA PRO A 134 0.97 -18.90 -18.32
C PRO A 134 1.52 -17.71 -17.52
N GLU A 135 0.63 -16.93 -16.88
CA GLU A 135 1.03 -15.80 -16.05
C GLU A 135 1.74 -16.26 -14.78
N PHE A 136 1.22 -17.31 -14.12
CA PHE A 136 1.84 -17.93 -12.95
C PHE A 136 3.15 -18.61 -13.29
N LEU A 137 3.25 -19.24 -14.47
CA LEU A 137 4.50 -19.81 -14.94
C LEU A 137 5.60 -18.75 -15.08
N ALA A 138 5.30 -17.63 -15.74
CA ALA A 138 6.25 -16.53 -15.92
C ALA A 138 6.68 -15.90 -14.56
N GLU A 139 5.80 -15.93 -13.57
CA GLU A 139 6.11 -15.51 -12.21
C GLU A 139 6.96 -16.51 -11.41
N LEU A 140 6.68 -17.81 -11.58
CA LEU A 140 7.47 -18.87 -10.99
C LEU A 140 8.88 -18.89 -11.58
N GLU A 141 9.03 -18.80 -12.90
CA GLU A 141 10.33 -18.75 -13.58
C GLU A 141 11.19 -17.59 -13.08
N ARG A 142 10.59 -16.40 -12.91
CA ARG A 142 11.27 -15.23 -12.34
C ARG A 142 11.72 -15.47 -10.90
N THR A 143 10.90 -16.15 -10.10
CA THR A 143 11.25 -16.50 -8.72
C THR A 143 12.38 -17.53 -8.68
N MET A 144 12.34 -18.54 -9.54
CA MET A 144 13.36 -19.58 -9.64
C MET A 144 14.69 -19.05 -10.17
N ALA A 145 14.68 -17.96 -10.96
CA ALA A 145 15.90 -17.28 -11.37
C ALA A 145 16.72 -16.76 -10.18
N LEU A 146 16.11 -16.50 -9.01
CA LEU A 146 16.82 -16.17 -7.77
C LEU A 146 17.80 -17.26 -7.33
N LEU A 147 17.57 -18.52 -7.71
CA LEU A 147 18.47 -19.64 -7.42
C LEU A 147 19.68 -19.69 -8.36
N ALA A 148 19.53 -19.15 -9.58
CA ALA A 148 20.58 -19.13 -10.59
C ALA A 148 21.52 -17.93 -10.41
N PHE A 149 20.98 -16.83 -9.90
CA PHE A 149 21.76 -15.66 -9.52
C PHE A 149 22.03 -15.72 -8.02
N ASP A 150 23.17 -16.30 -7.63
CA ASP A 150 23.71 -16.11 -6.28
C ASP A 150 23.69 -14.61 -5.95
N SER A 151 23.40 -14.27 -4.68
CA SER A 151 23.18 -12.91 -4.13
C SER A 151 24.29 -11.86 -4.42
N SER A 152 25.27 -12.24 -5.21
CA SER A 152 26.23 -11.41 -5.91
C SER A 152 25.57 -10.36 -6.82
N LEU A 153 26.27 -9.23 -6.92
CA LEU A 153 25.94 -7.94 -7.53
C LEU A 153 25.61 -7.95 -9.04
N SER A 154 25.31 -9.11 -9.64
CA SER A 154 25.06 -9.30 -11.07
C SER A 154 23.62 -9.70 -11.42
N ALA A 155 22.74 -9.86 -10.43
CA ALA A 155 21.33 -10.15 -10.69
C ALA A 155 20.62 -8.91 -11.31
N PRO A 156 19.81 -9.09 -12.37
CA PRO A 156 18.93 -8.04 -12.87
C PRO A 156 18.06 -7.42 -11.77
N SER A 157 17.82 -6.11 -11.81
CA SER A 157 17.03 -5.41 -10.78
C SER A 157 15.65 -6.04 -10.58
N ALA A 158 15.00 -6.46 -11.66
CA ALA A 158 13.70 -7.14 -11.62
C ALA A 158 13.69 -8.44 -10.78
N ILE A 159 14.85 -9.07 -10.60
CA ILE A 159 15.02 -10.29 -9.80
C ILE A 159 15.37 -9.91 -8.35
N THR A 160 16.27 -8.95 -8.14
CA THR A 160 16.62 -8.48 -6.78
C THR A 160 15.45 -7.81 -6.07
N ASP A 161 14.55 -7.17 -6.82
CA ASP A 161 13.35 -6.52 -6.29
C ASP A 161 12.41 -7.53 -5.59
N LEU A 162 12.43 -8.81 -6.00
CA LEU A 162 11.68 -9.88 -5.32
C LEU A 162 12.19 -10.16 -3.90
N LEU A 163 13.47 -9.91 -3.64
CA LEU A 163 14.06 -10.02 -2.29
C LEU A 163 13.84 -8.75 -1.45
N SER A 164 13.36 -7.67 -2.06
CA SER A 164 13.15 -6.41 -1.35
C SER A 164 11.99 -6.51 -0.34
N PRO A 165 11.98 -5.63 0.68
CA PRO A 165 10.81 -5.45 1.53
C PRO A 165 9.55 -5.02 0.76
N ALA A 166 9.71 -4.36 -0.40
CA ALA A 166 8.60 -3.89 -1.21
C ALA A 166 7.75 -5.06 -1.75
N GLN A 167 8.37 -6.20 -2.07
CA GLN A 167 7.64 -7.39 -2.49
C GLN A 167 6.74 -7.94 -1.37
N ARG A 168 7.24 -7.99 -0.12
CA ARG A 168 6.42 -8.36 1.05
C ARG A 168 5.26 -7.38 1.26
N MET A 169 5.52 -6.09 1.09
CA MET A 169 4.48 -5.05 1.20
C MET A 169 3.41 -5.19 0.12
N LYS A 170 3.80 -5.57 -1.11
CA LYS A 170 2.86 -5.84 -2.20
C LYS A 170 1.92 -7.00 -1.83
N THR A 171 2.46 -8.16 -1.44
CA THR A 171 1.65 -9.31 -1.02
C THR A 171 0.76 -8.96 0.17
N ALA A 172 1.26 -8.20 1.15
CA ALA A 172 0.44 -7.76 2.27
C ALA A 172 -0.70 -6.81 1.87
N GLY A 173 -0.47 -5.94 0.88
CA GLY A 173 -1.50 -5.08 0.31
C GLY A 173 -2.60 -5.87 -0.40
N GLU A 174 -2.23 -6.90 -1.16
CA GLU A 174 -3.18 -7.80 -1.84
C GLU A 174 -4.03 -8.58 -0.84
N VAL A 175 -3.41 -9.13 0.22
CA VAL A 175 -4.13 -9.79 1.31
C VAL A 175 -5.08 -8.82 2.01
N ASN A 176 -4.63 -7.61 2.35
CA ASN A 176 -5.49 -6.60 2.98
C ASN A 176 -6.70 -6.26 2.09
N ALA A 177 -6.48 -6.06 0.79
CA ALA A 177 -7.55 -5.78 -0.16
C ALA A 177 -8.56 -6.93 -0.27
N ALA A 178 -8.11 -8.18 -0.26
CA ALA A 178 -8.99 -9.35 -0.29
C ALA A 178 -9.80 -9.50 1.01
N ILE A 179 -9.18 -9.25 2.17
CA ILE A 179 -9.89 -9.25 3.45
C ILE A 179 -10.97 -8.16 3.45
N LEU A 180 -10.64 -6.93 3.06
CA LEU A 180 -11.60 -5.82 2.98
C LEU A 180 -12.79 -6.19 2.05
N GLU A 181 -12.52 -6.78 0.89
CA GLU A 181 -13.57 -7.22 -0.04
C GLU A 181 -14.49 -8.29 0.56
N SER A 182 -13.92 -9.26 1.27
CA SER A 182 -14.71 -10.32 1.91
C SER A 182 -15.70 -9.78 2.94
N PHE A 183 -15.34 -8.66 3.59
CA PHE A 183 -16.23 -7.94 4.51
C PHE A 183 -17.09 -6.87 3.83
N SER A 184 -17.14 -6.85 2.49
CA SER A 184 -17.84 -5.82 1.70
C SER A 184 -17.38 -4.38 2.02
N GLN A 185 -16.12 -4.23 2.41
CA GLN A 185 -15.47 -2.95 2.67
C GLN A 185 -14.72 -2.49 1.42
N GLY A 186 -14.63 -1.17 1.22
CA GLY A 186 -13.90 -0.60 0.09
C GLY A 186 -12.41 -0.94 0.16
N LYS A 187 -11.84 -1.44 -0.94
CA LYS A 187 -10.42 -1.80 -1.06
C LYS A 187 -9.47 -0.59 -1.11
N GLU A 188 -9.95 0.51 -1.68
CA GLU A 188 -9.14 1.70 -1.92
C GLU A 188 -9.53 2.83 -0.96
N VAL A 189 -8.51 3.49 -0.42
CA VAL A 189 -8.70 4.67 0.41
C VAL A 189 -9.25 5.82 -0.43
N LYS A 190 -10.40 6.38 -0.02
CA LYS A 190 -11.03 7.49 -0.73
C LYS A 190 -10.13 8.72 -0.81
N LEU A 191 -9.34 8.99 0.23
CA LEU A 191 -8.39 10.09 0.23
C LEU A 191 -7.34 9.94 -0.88
N VAL A 192 -6.82 8.73 -1.10
CA VAL A 192 -5.85 8.47 -2.17
C VAL A 192 -6.49 8.62 -3.55
N GLN A 193 -7.74 8.19 -3.72
CA GLN A 193 -8.50 8.41 -4.96
C GLN A 193 -8.71 9.91 -5.24
N LEU A 194 -9.06 10.69 -4.22
CA LEU A 194 -9.22 12.15 -4.35
C LEU A 194 -7.89 12.83 -4.72
N LEU A 195 -6.76 12.39 -4.16
CA LEU A 195 -5.43 12.89 -4.56
C LEU A 195 -5.10 12.54 -6.01
N ARG A 196 -5.38 11.32 -6.45
CA ARG A 196 -5.22 10.93 -7.87
C ARG A 196 -6.10 11.79 -8.79
N LEU A 197 -7.35 12.05 -8.39
CA LEU A 197 -8.28 12.89 -9.13
C LEU A 197 -7.80 14.35 -9.20
N LEU A 198 -7.24 14.87 -8.10
CA LEU A 198 -6.61 16.19 -8.07
C LEU A 198 -5.45 16.26 -9.06
N CYS A 199 -4.49 15.34 -9.00
CA CYS A 199 -3.35 15.31 -9.92
C CYS A 199 -3.79 15.23 -11.38
N TRP A 200 -4.80 14.41 -11.68
CA TRP A 200 -5.38 14.32 -13.02
C TRP A 200 -6.04 15.63 -13.47
N GLY A 201 -6.84 16.25 -12.59
CA GLY A 201 -7.49 17.53 -12.84
C GLY A 201 -6.48 18.66 -13.07
N GLU A 202 -5.41 18.71 -12.29
CA GLU A 202 -4.31 19.66 -12.47
C GLU A 202 -3.59 19.43 -13.81
N SER A 203 -3.35 18.17 -14.20
CA SER A 203 -2.75 17.84 -15.49
C SER A 203 -3.62 18.37 -16.64
N MET A 204 -4.93 18.10 -16.63
CA MET A 204 -5.84 18.60 -17.67
C MET A 204 -5.92 20.13 -17.69
N LEU A 205 -5.93 20.78 -16.52
CA LEU A 205 -5.99 22.23 -16.44
C LEU A 205 -4.70 22.88 -16.96
N SER A 206 -3.54 22.23 -16.75
CA SER A 206 -2.22 22.75 -17.16
C SER A 206 -2.03 22.85 -18.68
N GLU A 207 -2.82 22.09 -19.45
CA GLU A 207 -2.84 22.22 -20.91
C GLU A 207 -3.50 23.53 -21.37
N ARG A 208 -4.40 24.10 -20.56
CA ARG A 208 -5.29 25.21 -20.93
C ARG A 208 -5.06 26.49 -20.13
N ALA A 209 -4.49 26.39 -18.93
CA ALA A 209 -4.33 27.50 -18.01
C ALA A 209 -3.05 27.39 -17.18
N ASP A 210 -2.52 28.55 -16.78
CA ASP A 210 -1.50 28.66 -15.74
C ASP A 210 -2.21 29.01 -14.43
N PHE A 211 -2.00 28.19 -13.39
CA PHE A 211 -2.71 28.29 -12.11
C PHE A 211 -1.79 27.86 -10.93
N PRO A 212 -2.13 28.23 -9.68
CA PRO A 212 -1.40 27.78 -8.49
C PRO A 212 -1.58 26.26 -8.28
N LYS A 213 -0.48 25.52 -8.09
CA LYS A 213 -0.53 24.08 -7.79
C LYS A 213 -0.49 23.84 -6.29
N VAL A 214 -1.17 22.80 -5.83
CA VAL A 214 -1.11 22.37 -4.43
C VAL A 214 0.15 21.52 -4.23
N ASP A 215 1.01 21.93 -3.30
CA ASP A 215 2.11 21.09 -2.85
C ASP A 215 1.62 20.14 -1.75
N VAL A 216 1.42 18.88 -2.09
CA VAL A 216 0.98 17.83 -1.16
C VAL A 216 2.11 17.39 -0.22
N HIS A 217 3.38 17.68 -0.56
CA HIS A 217 4.56 17.31 0.24
C HIS A 217 4.99 18.39 1.23
N GLY A 218 4.58 19.65 1.03
CA GLY A 218 4.99 20.79 1.85
C GLY A 218 4.53 20.75 3.33
N GLY A 219 3.68 19.80 3.71
CA GLY A 219 3.25 19.58 5.10
C GLY A 219 4.26 18.82 5.97
N VAL A 220 5.24 18.12 5.37
CA VAL A 220 6.39 17.54 6.09
C VAL A 220 7.54 18.53 5.98
N SER A 221 7.37 19.71 6.58
CA SER A 221 8.52 20.57 6.81
C SER A 221 9.30 19.97 7.97
N SER A 222 10.41 19.33 7.64
CA SER A 222 11.53 19.13 8.56
C SER A 222 11.79 20.46 9.25
N ASP A 223 11.55 20.50 10.56
CA ASP A 223 12.05 21.54 11.43
C ASP A 223 13.58 21.39 11.49
N ASP A 224 14.26 21.82 10.44
CA ASP A 224 15.71 22.02 10.48
C ASP A 224 15.93 23.36 11.17
N GLY A 225 15.98 23.26 12.50
CA GLY A 225 16.37 24.32 13.40
C GLY A 225 17.72 24.89 12.99
N THR A 226 17.67 26.00 12.26
CA THR A 226 18.78 26.96 12.21
C THR A 226 18.46 28.05 13.22
N GLY A 227 18.68 27.71 14.49
CA GLY A 227 18.83 28.71 15.53
C GLY A 227 20.05 29.56 15.19
N GLU A 228 19.83 30.76 14.65
CA GLU A 228 20.83 31.82 14.61
C GLU A 228 21.18 32.18 16.06
N VAL A 229 22.27 31.58 16.55
CA VAL A 229 22.93 32.00 17.79
C VAL A 229 23.59 33.33 17.49
N THR A 230 22.97 34.42 17.95
CA THR A 230 23.60 35.75 17.93
C THR A 230 24.81 35.72 18.87
N PRO A 231 26.04 35.99 18.41
CA PRO A 231 27.17 36.10 19.32
C PRO A 231 27.10 37.45 20.03
N MET A 232 26.84 37.42 21.34
CA MET A 232 27.22 38.50 22.24
C MET A 232 28.75 38.60 22.23
N HIS A 233 29.27 39.73 21.76
CA HIS A 233 30.60 40.21 22.13
C HIS A 233 30.45 41.56 22.82
N GLU A 234 30.83 41.52 24.11
CA GLU A 234 31.43 42.55 24.99
C GLU A 234 31.13 44.04 24.75
#